data_AF-A0A9J6FDW9-F1
#
_entry.id   AF-A0A9J6FDW9-F1
#
_cell.length_a   1.000
_cell.length_b   1.000
_cell.length_c   1.000
_cell.angle_alpha   90.00
_cell.angle_beta   90.00
_cell.angle_gamma   90.00
#
_symmetry.space_group_name_H-M   'P 1'
#
loop_
_entity.id
_entity.type
_entity.pdbx_description
1 polymer ?
#
loop_
_entity_poly.entity_id
_entity_poly.type
_entity_poly.pdbx_seq_one_letter_code
_entity_poly.pdbx_strand_id
1 'polypeptide(L)'
;MAIQHSLKQSGAIDILLEIIPQAHKKTRSLCFLNVYCRPKSSPLFISKKLNKRHSKQAWDNPLVITGDFNLLACAATHTQTQEALRLYWLMESQDLTIVTDHRRPTRIGTSLTRDTAPDLTLTKNVPQGQ
;
A
#
# COMPACT_ATOMS: atom_id res chain seq x y z
N MET A 1 20.72 4.57 7.22
CA MET A 1 20.48 3.45 8.18
C MET A 1 19.04 3.03 8.01
N ALA A 2 18.71 1.74 8.17
CA ALA A 2 17.34 1.24 8.04
C ALA A 2 16.86 0.65 9.36
N ILE A 3 15.66 1.04 9.81
CA ILE A 3 15.01 0.50 11.01
C ILE A 3 13.83 -0.37 10.58
N GLN A 4 13.84 -1.63 11.00
CA GLN A 4 12.75 -2.57 10.76
C GLN A 4 11.83 -2.63 11.99
N HIS A 5 10.52 -2.49 11.77
CA HIS A 5 9.53 -2.60 12.83
C HIS A 5 8.74 -3.91 12.70
N SER A 6 8.80 -4.76 13.74
CA SER A 6 8.03 -6.01 13.80
C SER A 6 6.61 -5.75 14.31
N LEU A 7 5.60 -6.09 13.49
CA LEU A 7 4.20 -5.88 13.82
C LEU A 7 3.61 -7.19 14.40
N LYS A 8 3.11 -7.16 15.65
CA LYS A 8 2.40 -8.33 16.27
C LYS A 8 1.29 -8.83 15.33
N GLN A 9 1.41 -10.06 14.84
CA GLN A 9 0.62 -10.64 13.75
C GLN A 9 -0.69 -11.27 14.24
N SER A 10 -1.79 -10.93 13.57
CA SER A 10 -3.05 -11.69 13.60
C SER A 10 -3.86 -11.53 12.30
N GLY A 11 -3.19 -11.22 11.17
CA GLY A 11 -3.85 -10.90 9.89
C GLY A 11 -2.90 -10.88 8.69
N ALA A 12 -3.04 -9.89 7.79
CA ALA A 12 -2.10 -9.61 6.70
C ALA A 12 -0.66 -9.47 7.22
N ILE A 13 0.32 -9.89 6.43
CA ILE A 13 1.74 -9.76 6.77
C ILE A 13 2.18 -8.39 6.32
N ASP A 14 2.65 -7.57 7.24
CA ASP A 14 3.11 -6.22 6.97
C ASP A 14 4.48 -5.94 7.62
N ILE A 15 5.35 -5.25 6.88
CA ILE A 15 6.65 -4.80 7.35
C ILE A 15 6.74 -3.30 7.09
N LEU A 16 6.96 -2.52 8.15
CA LEU A 16 7.31 -1.11 8.04
C LEU A 16 8.83 -0.98 8.13
N LEU A 17 9.41 -0.38 7.10
CA LEU A 17 10.82 -0.03 7.00
C LEU A 17 10.95 1.49 6.96
N GLU A 18 11.78 2.05 7.84
CA GLU A 18 12.15 3.47 7.78
C GLU A 18 13.58 3.61 7.28
N ILE A 19 13.76 4.33 6.17
CA ILE A 19 15.06 4.71 5.64
C ILE A 19 15.43 6.09 6.16
N ILE A 20 16.47 6.12 6.99
CA ILE A 20 17.00 7.34 7.58
C ILE A 20 18.20 7.79 6.73
N PRO A 21 18.10 8.96 6.04
CA PRO A 21 19.20 9.50 5.24
C PRO A 21 20.39 9.86 6.14
N GLN A 22 21.61 9.63 5.63
CA GLN A 22 22.84 9.94 6.38
C GLN A 22 23.20 11.44 6.39
N ALA A 23 22.63 12.24 5.48
CA ALA A 23 23.01 13.64 5.27
C ALA A 23 21.87 14.65 5.52
N HIS A 24 22.26 15.76 6.16
CA HIS A 24 21.50 16.95 6.59
C HIS A 24 20.35 16.72 7.59
N LYS A 25 20.40 17.46 8.70
CA LYS A 25 19.36 17.55 9.77
C LYS A 25 17.94 17.92 9.29
N LYS A 26 17.73 18.23 8.00
CA LYS A 26 16.46 18.70 7.43
C LYS A 26 15.78 17.70 6.50
N THR A 27 16.43 16.58 6.17
CA THR A 27 15.88 15.60 5.23
C THR A 27 14.94 14.66 5.97
N ARG A 28 13.67 14.58 5.56
CA ARG A 28 12.69 13.65 6.16
C ARG A 28 13.08 12.20 5.86
N SER A 29 12.80 11.30 6.79
CA SER A 29 12.91 9.85 6.54
C SER A 29 11.93 9.40 5.47
N LEU A 30 12.25 8.33 4.76
CA LEU A 30 11.35 7.68 3.81
C LEU A 30 10.82 6.38 4.43
N CYS A 31 9.50 6.23 4.47
CA CYS A 31 8.85 5.05 5.02
C CYS A 31 8.36 4.13 3.90
N PHE A 32 8.56 2.82 4.07
CA PHE A 32 8.02 1.78 3.21
C PHE A 32 7.16 0.84 4.04
N LEU A 33 5.88 0.72 3.67
CA LEU A 33 4.99 -0.30 4.19
C LEU A 33 4.83 -1.39 3.13
N ASN A 34 5.56 -2.49 3.30
CA ASN A 34 5.39 -3.67 2.46
C ASN A 34 4.24 -4.52 3.02
N VAL A 35 3.28 -4.87 2.18
CA VAL A 35 2.02 -5.49 2.56
C VAL A 35 1.79 -6.75 1.73
N TYR A 36 1.48 -7.85 2.42
CA TYR A 36 0.92 -9.04 1.82
C TYR A 36 -0.47 -9.30 2.43
N CYS A 37 -1.49 -9.04 1.64
CA CYS A 37 -2.87 -9.37 1.94
C CYS A 37 -3.12 -10.84 1.60
N ARG A 38 -3.64 -11.62 2.55
CA ARG A 38 -4.14 -12.96 2.20
C ARG A 38 -5.40 -12.84 1.33
N PRO A 39 -5.70 -13.83 0.47
CA PRO A 39 -6.99 -13.91 -0.19
C PRO A 39 -8.13 -13.79 0.84
N LYS A 40 -9.15 -12.97 0.53
CA LYS A 40 -10.29 -12.64 1.41
C LYS A 40 -9.95 -11.75 2.63
N SER A 41 -8.74 -11.24 2.74
CA SER A 41 -8.45 -10.23 3.77
C SER A 41 -9.07 -8.88 3.38
N SER A 42 -9.63 -8.18 4.38
CA SER A 42 -10.29 -6.89 4.14
C SER A 42 -9.26 -5.76 4.02
N PRO A 43 -9.30 -4.92 2.97
CA PRO A 43 -8.36 -3.80 2.81
C PRO A 43 -8.38 -2.80 3.98
N LEU A 44 -9.43 -2.82 4.81
CA LEU A 44 -9.53 -2.02 6.04
C LEU A 44 -8.45 -2.37 7.09
N PHE A 45 -7.70 -3.47 6.94
CA PHE A 45 -6.55 -3.67 7.83
C PHE A 45 -5.48 -2.60 7.59
N ILE A 46 -5.36 -2.05 6.38
CA ILE A 46 -4.39 -1.01 6.05
C ILE A 46 -4.69 0.25 6.88
N SER A 47 -5.93 0.76 6.86
CA SER A 47 -6.31 1.88 7.74
C SER A 47 -6.11 1.56 9.22
N LYS A 48 -6.49 0.37 9.68
CA LYS A 48 -6.32 -0.01 11.09
C LYS A 48 -4.84 -0.04 11.50
N LYS A 49 -3.94 -0.50 10.63
CA LYS A 49 -2.49 -0.58 10.92
C LYS A 49 -1.82 0.79 10.85
N LEU A 50 -2.19 1.60 9.86
CA LEU A 50 -1.75 2.98 9.73
C LEU A 50 -2.18 3.81 10.95
N ASN A 51 -3.45 3.68 11.37
CA ASN A 51 -4.00 4.48 12.48
C ASN A 51 -3.54 4.03 13.87
N LYS A 52 -3.26 2.74 14.10
CA LYS A 52 -2.97 2.21 15.45
C LYS A 52 -1.51 1.98 15.77
N ARG A 53 -0.61 1.84 14.78
CA ARG A 53 0.75 1.31 15.02
C ARG A 53 1.89 2.09 14.40
N HIS A 54 1.59 3.03 13.51
CA HIS A 54 2.59 3.89 12.93
C HIS A 54 2.61 5.15 13.81
N SER A 55 3.77 5.50 14.38
CA SER A 55 3.91 6.79 15.04
C SER A 55 3.45 7.85 14.04
N LYS A 56 2.72 8.88 14.48
CA LYS A 56 2.31 10.02 13.62
C LYS A 56 3.44 10.46 12.66
N GLN A 57 4.70 10.36 13.13
CA GLN A 57 5.91 10.56 12.34
C GLN A 57 5.98 9.79 11.01
N ALA A 58 5.66 8.49 10.96
CA ALA A 58 5.71 7.73 9.71
C ALA A 58 4.61 8.16 8.72
N TRP A 59 3.52 8.74 9.22
CA TRP A 59 2.43 9.28 8.40
C TRP A 59 2.76 10.66 7.81
N ASP A 60 3.50 11.48 8.55
CA ASP A 60 3.91 12.83 8.13
C ASP A 60 5.15 12.82 7.21
N ASN A 61 5.85 11.68 7.15
CA ASN A 61 6.95 11.43 6.24
C ASN A 61 6.45 10.91 4.88
N PRO A 62 7.26 11.07 3.82
CA PRO A 62 7.03 10.34 2.57
C PRO A 62 6.85 8.84 2.84
N LEU A 63 5.72 8.29 2.40
CA LEU A 63 5.33 6.90 2.63
C LEU A 63 5.02 6.23 1.29
N VAL A 64 5.65 5.09 1.06
CA VAL A 64 5.34 4.16 -0.03
C VAL A 64 4.70 2.91 0.56
N ILE A 65 3.49 2.59 0.15
CA ILE A 65 2.79 1.36 0.52
C ILE A 65 2.82 0.46 -0.70
N THR A 66 3.37 -0.75 -0.59
CA THR A 66 3.51 -1.64 -1.75
C THR A 66 3.34 -3.10 -1.38
N GLY A 67 2.99 -3.92 -2.36
CA GLY A 67 3.01 -5.38 -2.24
C GLY A 67 1.78 -6.02 -2.89
N ASP A 68 1.50 -7.27 -2.53
CA ASP A 68 0.39 -8.05 -3.08
C ASP A 68 -0.86 -7.83 -2.21
N PHE A 69 -1.84 -7.15 -2.79
CA PHE A 69 -3.10 -6.85 -2.11
C PHE A 69 -4.11 -7.99 -2.24
N ASN A 70 -3.89 -8.97 -3.13
CA ASN A 70 -4.84 -10.05 -3.44
C ASN A 70 -6.28 -9.55 -3.65
N LEU A 71 -6.41 -8.32 -4.14
CA LEU A 71 -7.67 -7.70 -4.51
C LEU A 71 -7.77 -7.63 -6.02
N LEU A 72 -9.00 -7.72 -6.53
CA LEU A 72 -9.31 -7.30 -7.89
C LEU A 72 -9.26 -5.77 -7.91
N ALA A 73 -8.04 -5.24 -7.92
CA ALA A 73 -7.81 -3.82 -7.84
C ALA A 73 -8.04 -3.18 -9.20
N CYS A 74 -9.28 -2.77 -9.50
CA CYS A 74 -9.48 -1.50 -10.19
C CYS A 74 -10.95 -1.06 -10.24
N ALA A 75 -11.18 0.21 -9.91
CA ALA A 75 -12.40 0.94 -10.25
C ALA A 75 -12.60 1.08 -11.78
N ALA A 76 -11.54 0.92 -12.59
CA ALA A 76 -11.56 1.05 -14.06
C ALA A 76 -11.81 -0.27 -14.81
N THR A 77 -11.95 -1.40 -14.11
CA THR A 77 -12.37 -2.67 -14.73
C THR A 77 -13.83 -2.95 -14.40
N HIS A 78 -14.61 -3.45 -15.37
CA HIS A 78 -16.06 -3.67 -15.29
C HIS A 78 -16.55 -4.65 -14.18
N THR A 79 -15.66 -5.15 -13.33
CA THR A 79 -15.97 -6.02 -12.17
C THR A 79 -15.44 -5.37 -10.90
N GLN A 80 -16.21 -4.41 -10.37
CA GLN A 80 -15.94 -3.80 -9.07
C GLN A 80 -16.39 -4.76 -7.96
N THR A 81 -15.48 -5.28 -7.15
CA THR A 81 -15.85 -5.98 -5.91
C THR A 81 -16.04 -4.97 -4.77
N GLN A 82 -16.78 -5.35 -3.73
CA GLN A 82 -16.99 -4.48 -2.56
C GLN A 82 -15.65 -4.12 -1.87
N GLU A 83 -14.67 -5.02 -1.93
CA GLU A 83 -13.34 -4.81 -1.38
C GLU A 83 -12.55 -3.78 -2.21
N ALA A 84 -12.65 -3.83 -3.53
CA ALA A 84 -12.02 -2.84 -4.41
C ALA A 84 -12.58 -1.43 -4.16
N LEU A 85 -13.90 -1.31 -4.00
CA LEU A 85 -14.56 -0.05 -3.61
C LEU A 85 -14.08 0.43 -2.25
N ARG A 86 -13.99 -0.46 -1.24
CA ARG A 86 -13.48 -0.10 0.08
C ARG A 86 -12.03 0.37 0.05
N LEU A 87 -11.19 -0.23 -0.80
CA LEU A 87 -9.82 0.23 -1.00
C LEU A 87 -9.79 1.61 -1.66
N TYR A 88 -10.64 1.85 -2.66
CA TYR A 88 -10.77 3.17 -3.30
C TYR A 88 -11.15 4.25 -2.29
N TRP A 89 -12.21 4.04 -1.50
CA TRP A 89 -12.62 4.97 -0.44
C TRP A 89 -11.54 5.14 0.63
N LEU A 90 -10.81 4.07 0.94
CA LEU A 90 -9.67 4.16 1.84
C LEU A 90 -8.57 5.06 1.26
N MET A 91 -8.25 4.91 -0.03
CA MET A 91 -7.24 5.73 -0.69
C MET A 91 -7.64 7.20 -0.70
N GLU A 92 -8.89 7.50 -1.06
CA GLU A 92 -9.42 8.85 -1.06
C GLU A 92 -9.41 9.47 0.34
N SER A 93 -9.97 8.77 1.34
CA SER A 93 -10.05 9.27 2.73
C SER A 93 -8.70 9.43 3.42
N GLN A 94 -7.62 8.91 2.84
CA GLN A 94 -6.27 8.92 3.42
C GLN A 94 -5.26 9.64 2.52
N ASP A 95 -5.71 10.37 1.49
CA ASP A 95 -4.86 11.07 0.52
C ASP A 95 -3.77 10.17 -0.09
N LEU A 96 -4.11 8.92 -0.41
CA LEU A 96 -3.19 7.98 -1.06
C LEU A 96 -3.30 8.12 -2.57
N THR A 97 -2.16 8.28 -3.23
CA THR A 97 -2.06 8.26 -4.68
C THR A 97 -1.67 6.86 -5.15
N ILE A 98 -2.38 6.32 -6.15
CA ILE A 98 -1.98 5.07 -6.80
C ILE A 98 -0.90 5.34 -7.86
N VAL A 99 0.16 4.54 -7.83
CA VAL A 99 1.25 4.58 -8.82
C VAL A 99 1.08 3.46 -9.85
N THR A 100 0.52 2.32 -9.45
CA THR A 100 0.32 1.16 -10.34
C THR A 100 -0.58 1.51 -11.53
N ASP A 101 -0.09 1.24 -12.74
CA ASP A 101 -0.89 1.25 -13.96
C ASP A 101 -1.78 -0.01 -14.01
N HIS A 102 -3.05 0.16 -13.66
CA HIS A 102 -4.05 -0.92 -13.66
C HIS A 102 -4.33 -1.52 -15.04
N ARG A 103 -3.90 -0.87 -16.13
CA ARG A 103 -4.04 -1.42 -17.50
C ARG A 103 -2.98 -2.49 -17.78
N ARG A 104 -1.96 -2.61 -16.93
CA ARG A 104 -0.88 -3.60 -17.05
C ARG A 104 -1.03 -4.63 -15.93
N PRO A 105 -1.49 -5.85 -16.24
CA PRO A 105 -1.68 -6.86 -15.22
C PRO A 105 -0.34 -7.28 -14.60
N THR A 106 -0.34 -7.42 -13.27
CA THR A 106 0.80 -7.93 -12.51
C THR A 106 0.68 -9.44 -12.26
N ARG A 107 -0.52 -10.00 -12.44
CA ARG A 107 -0.80 -11.43 -12.42
C ARG A 107 -1.51 -11.85 -13.70
N ILE A 108 -0.84 -12.66 -14.51
CA ILE A 108 -1.38 -13.25 -15.73
C ILE A 108 -2.30 -14.41 -15.36
N GLY A 109 -3.49 -14.39 -15.93
CA GLY A 109 -4.50 -15.42 -15.77
C GLY A 109 -4.21 -16.67 -16.58
N THR A 110 -5.23 -17.51 -16.73
CA THR A 110 -5.19 -18.74 -17.53
C THR A 110 -6.36 -18.71 -18.53
N SER A 111 -6.59 -19.78 -19.30
CA SER A 111 -7.79 -19.88 -20.14
C SER A 111 -9.11 -19.77 -19.35
N LEU A 112 -9.07 -19.97 -18.03
CA LEU A 112 -10.23 -19.94 -17.13
C LEU A 112 -10.30 -18.69 -16.25
N THR A 113 -9.24 -17.88 -16.18
CA THR A 113 -9.13 -16.74 -15.27
C THR A 113 -8.59 -15.53 -16.00
N ARG A 114 -9.15 -14.35 -15.75
CA ARG A 114 -8.69 -13.10 -16.37
C ARG A 114 -7.36 -12.64 -15.77
N ASP A 115 -6.64 -11.85 -16.56
CA ASP A 115 -5.51 -11.08 -16.08
C ASP A 115 -5.96 -10.07 -15.00
N THR A 116 -5.11 -9.89 -13.98
CA THR A 116 -5.42 -9.07 -12.80
C THR A 116 -4.19 -8.28 -12.35
N ALA A 117 -4.41 -7.19 -11.60
CA ALA A 117 -3.34 -6.39 -11.00
C ALA A 117 -3.47 -6.36 -9.46
N PRO A 118 -3.25 -7.51 -8.78
CA PRO A 118 -3.33 -7.57 -7.32
C PRO A 118 -2.16 -6.84 -6.63
N ASP A 119 -1.04 -6.65 -7.33
CA ASP A 119 0.11 -5.93 -6.79
C ASP A 119 -0.09 -4.43 -6.96
N LEU A 120 -0.13 -3.71 -5.84
CA LEU A 120 -0.36 -2.27 -5.83
C LEU A 120 0.79 -1.54 -5.17
N THR A 121 1.08 -0.36 -5.71
CA THR A 121 1.94 0.65 -5.10
C THR A 121 1.14 1.93 -4.93
N LEU A 122 1.07 2.39 -3.68
CA LEU A 122 0.42 3.62 -3.26
C LEU A 122 1.46 4.54 -2.61
N THR A 123 1.27 5.84 -2.71
CA THR A 123 2.16 6.84 -2.11
C THR A 123 1.39 7.88 -1.32
N LYS A 124 2.00 8.38 -0.25
CA LYS A 124 1.53 9.54 0.52
C LYS A 124 2.71 10.47 0.79
N ASN A 125 2.51 11.78 0.68
CA ASN A 125 3.52 12.81 1.01
C ASN A 125 4.86 12.64 0.26
N VAL A 126 4.88 11.90 -0.85
CA VAL A 126 6.07 11.75 -1.69
C VAL A 126 6.16 12.98 -2.61
N PRO A 127 7.26 13.75 -2.57
CA PRO A 127 7.45 14.86 -3.49
C PRO A 127 7.40 14.34 -4.93
N GLN A 128 6.54 14.93 -5.76
CA GLN A 128 6.58 14.66 -7.19
C GLN A 128 7.79 15.39 -7.76
N GLY A 129 8.63 14.68 -8.52
CA GLY A 129 9.72 15.31 -9.26
C GLY A 129 9.12 16.28 -10.29
N GLN A 130 9.48 17.55 -10.18
CA GLN A 130 9.26 18.53 -11.25
C GLN A 130 10.26 18.32 -12.38
#